data_AF-A0A963BUW5-F1
#
_entry.id   AF-A0A963BUW5-F1
#
_cell.length_a   1.000
_cell.length_b   1.000
_cell.length_c   1.000
_cell.angle_alpha   90.00
_cell.angle_beta   90.00
_cell.angle_gamma   90.00
#
_symmetry.space_group_name_H-M   'P 1'
#
loop_
_entity.id
_entity.type
_entity.pdbx_description
1 polymer ?
#
loop_
_entity_poly.entity_id
_entity_poly.type
_entity_poly.pdbx_seq_one_letter_code
_entity_poly.pdbx_strand_id
1 'polypeptide(L)'
;MNALAAAWQPPGGTLVRADRVVWQEKRDPFSGAPVHVGRWPPDADGRRGEIQVNDDGSFFAEHDVLAWEEGQFVEAVTAWGRSDRLCGEVRRLTAPD
;
A
#
# COMPACT_ATOMS: atom_id res chain seq x y z
N MET A 1 27.86 9.49 0.33
CA MET A 1 27.49 8.43 -0.63
C MET A 1 26.60 7.44 0.10
N ASN A 2 25.32 7.34 -0.25
CA ASN A 2 24.50 6.19 0.10
C ASN A 2 23.59 5.89 -1.08
N ALA A 3 24.07 4.98 -1.92
CA ALA A 3 23.36 4.44 -3.06
C ALA A 3 22.43 3.32 -2.57
N LEU A 4 21.25 3.68 -2.08
CA LEU A 4 20.15 2.75 -1.85
C LEU A 4 18.85 3.37 -2.38
N ALA A 5 18.90 3.74 -3.65
CA ALA A 5 17.74 3.82 -4.50
C ALA A 5 18.23 3.40 -5.88
N ALA A 6 18.64 2.13 -6.01
CA ALA A 6 18.53 1.50 -7.32
C ALA A 6 17.04 1.60 -7.65
N ALA A 7 16.70 2.59 -8.48
CA ALA A 7 15.35 2.85 -8.90
C ALA A 7 14.93 1.64 -9.74
N TRP A 8 14.40 0.63 -9.07
CA TRP A 8 13.57 -0.34 -9.74
C TRP A 8 12.44 0.47 -10.38
N GLN A 9 12.53 0.58 -11.70
CA GLN A 9 11.49 1.15 -12.54
C GLN A 9 10.62 -0.03 -12.93
N PRO A 10 9.45 -0.22 -12.31
CA PRO A 10 8.54 -1.27 -12.73
C PRO A 10 8.21 -1.04 -14.21
N PRO A 11 8.35 -2.05 -15.09
CA PRO A 11 7.89 -1.93 -16.46
C PRO A 11 6.36 -1.81 -16.43
N GLY A 12 5.86 -0.57 -16.53
CA GLY A 12 4.45 -0.24 -16.35
C GLY A 12 4.00 -0.41 -14.90
N GLY A 13 4.15 0.64 -14.08
CA GLY A 13 3.63 0.62 -12.71
C GLY A 13 3.78 1.94 -11.98
N THR A 14 2.82 2.25 -11.11
CA THR A 14 2.90 3.37 -10.18
C THR A 14 3.77 2.95 -9.00
N LEU A 15 4.88 3.67 -8.77
CA LEU A 15 5.67 3.49 -7.56
C LEU A 15 5.00 4.23 -6.40
N VAL A 16 4.46 3.47 -5.45
CA VAL A 16 3.99 4.01 -4.16
C VAL A 16 5.21 4.26 -3.28
N ARG A 17 5.56 5.53 -3.05
CA ARG A 17 6.75 5.88 -2.27
C ARG A 17 6.44 6.03 -0.78
N ALA A 18 7.24 5.38 0.05
CA ALA A 18 7.12 5.43 1.51
C ALA A 18 7.47 6.82 2.10
N ASP A 19 8.21 7.66 1.36
CA ASP A 19 8.63 9.01 1.81
C ASP A 19 7.49 10.05 1.82
N ARG A 20 6.33 9.73 1.23
CA ARG A 20 5.13 10.58 1.25
C ARG A 20 4.10 10.19 2.31
N VAL A 21 4.41 9.18 3.11
CA VAL A 21 3.50 8.66 4.13
C VAL A 21 3.46 9.61 5.34
N VAL A 22 2.26 9.98 5.76
CA VAL A 22 2.02 10.64 7.05
C VAL A 22 1.78 9.56 8.10
N TRP A 23 2.68 9.48 9.08
CA TRP A 23 2.66 8.45 10.11
C TRP A 23 1.96 8.91 11.38
N GLN A 24 1.24 7.99 12.01
CA GLN A 24 0.65 8.11 13.33
C GLN A 24 0.84 6.79 14.09
N GLU A 25 1.19 6.88 15.38
CA GLU A 25 1.13 5.73 16.27
C GLU A 25 -0.27 5.60 16.88
N LYS A 26 -0.79 4.38 16.88
CA LYS A 26 -2.05 3.99 17.54
C LYS A 26 -1.81 2.80 18.45
N ARG A 27 -2.82 2.44 19.22
CA ARG A 27 -2.86 1.18 19.96
C ARG A 27 -3.86 0.23 19.32
N ASP A 28 -3.46 -1.01 19.12
CA ASP A 28 -4.37 -2.07 18.75
C ASP A 28 -5.44 -2.23 19.85
N PRO A 29 -6.75 -2.17 19.52
CA PRO A 29 -7.81 -2.16 20.53
C PRO A 29 -7.96 -3.49 21.26
N PHE A 30 -7.44 -4.59 20.72
CA PHE A 30 -7.54 -5.92 21.33
C PHE A 30 -6.36 -6.23 22.25
N SER A 31 -5.13 -5.99 21.79
CA SER A 31 -3.89 -6.31 22.49
C SER A 31 -3.28 -5.13 23.27
N GLY A 32 -3.65 -3.89 22.93
CA GLY A 32 -3.04 -2.67 23.47
C GLY A 32 -1.64 -2.37 22.93
N ALA A 33 -1.11 -3.24 22.07
CA ALA A 33 0.19 -3.13 21.44
C ALA A 33 0.29 -1.88 20.54
N PRO A 34 1.49 -1.28 20.39
CA PRO A 34 1.68 -0.18 19.47
C PRO A 34 1.49 -0.64 18.02
N VAL A 35 0.86 0.21 17.22
CA VAL A 35 0.63 0.01 15.80
C VAL A 35 1.01 1.29 15.07
N HIS A 36 1.88 1.19 14.08
CA HIS A 36 2.23 2.32 13.22
C HIS A 36 1.29 2.37 12.02
N VAL A 37 0.51 3.44 11.91
CA VAL A 37 -0.40 3.66 10.79
C VAL A 37 0.15 4.79 9.93
N GLY A 38 0.47 4.45 8.69
CA GLY A 38 0.89 5.38 7.65
C GLY A 38 -0.23 5.63 6.66
N ARG A 39 -0.42 6.88 6.25
CA ARG A 39 -1.36 7.23 5.18
C ARG A 39 -0.66 7.97 4.06
N TRP A 40 -0.91 7.52 2.83
CA TRP A 40 -0.58 8.31 1.66
C TRP A 40 -1.68 9.36 1.46
N PRO A 41 -1.34 10.66 1.47
CA PRO A 41 -2.33 11.69 1.13
C PRO A 41 -2.76 11.51 -0.34
N PRO A 42 -3.96 12.00 -0.70
CA PRO A 42 -4.42 11.98 -2.08
C PRO A 42 -3.38 12.60 -3.02
N ASP A 43 -3.07 11.91 -4.12
CA ASP A 43 -2.26 12.48 -5.18
C ASP A 43 -3.11 13.34 -6.16
N ALA A 44 -2.51 13.77 -7.28
CA ALA A 44 -3.20 14.59 -8.27
C ALA A 44 -4.41 13.90 -8.92
N ASP A 45 -4.43 12.56 -8.94
CA ASP A 45 -5.52 11.75 -9.48
C ASP A 45 -6.49 11.30 -8.36
N GLY A 46 -6.29 11.79 -7.13
CA GLY A 46 -7.11 11.46 -5.96
C GLY A 46 -6.80 10.11 -5.31
N ARG A 47 -5.78 9.39 -5.78
CA ARG A 47 -5.38 8.09 -5.22
C ARG A 47 -4.82 8.27 -3.83
N ARG A 48 -5.24 7.42 -2.91
CA ARG A 48 -4.78 7.38 -1.52
C ARG A 48 -4.39 5.96 -1.14
N GLY A 49 -3.87 5.82 0.07
CA GLY A 49 -3.65 4.51 0.65
C GLY A 49 -3.39 4.57 2.14
N GLU A 50 -3.33 3.41 2.76
CA GLU A 50 -2.99 3.22 4.16
C GLU A 50 -2.07 2.02 4.32
N ILE A 51 -1.13 2.10 5.25
CA ILE A 51 -0.31 0.98 5.71
C ILE A 51 -0.37 0.90 7.23
N GLN A 52 -0.54 -0.31 7.74
CA GLN A 52 -0.48 -0.63 9.15
C GLN A 52 0.68 -1.58 9.38
N VAL A 53 1.56 -1.24 10.33
CA VAL A 53 2.65 -2.10 10.79
C VAL A 53 2.44 -2.41 12.27
N ASN A 54 2.32 -3.70 12.58
CA ASN A 54 2.11 -4.21 13.94
C ASN A 54 3.46 -4.41 14.65
N ASP A 55 3.43 -4.53 15.97
CA ASP A 55 4.63 -4.69 16.82
C ASP A 55 5.44 -5.96 16.50
N ASP A 56 4.78 -7.02 16.06
CA ASP A 56 5.35 -8.30 15.64
C ASP A 56 5.98 -8.26 14.24
N GLY A 57 6.03 -7.08 13.61
CA GLY A 57 6.58 -6.85 12.28
C GLY A 57 5.68 -7.33 11.14
N SER A 58 4.48 -7.81 11.42
CA SER A 58 3.46 -8.00 10.37
C SER A 58 2.92 -6.65 9.89
N PHE A 59 2.45 -6.63 8.66
CA PHE A 59 1.84 -5.43 8.09
C PHE A 59 0.70 -5.76 7.15
N PHE A 60 -0.15 -4.76 6.94
CA PHE A 60 -1.17 -4.70 5.91
C PHE A 60 -1.11 -3.34 5.24
N ALA A 61 -1.21 -3.28 3.92
CA ALA A 61 -1.25 -2.06 3.15
C ALA A 61 -2.32 -2.16 2.06
N GLU A 62 -2.98 -1.04 1.79
CA GLU A 62 -3.86 -0.86 0.64
C GLU A 62 -3.51 0.46 -0.05
N HIS A 63 -3.54 0.46 -1.38
CA HIS A 63 -3.36 1.68 -2.16
C HIS A 63 -4.22 1.66 -3.43
N ASP A 64 -4.84 2.80 -3.72
CA ASP A 64 -5.65 3.00 -4.92
C ASP A 64 -4.77 2.95 -6.19
N VAL A 65 -5.27 2.31 -7.24
CA VAL A 65 -4.65 2.27 -8.59
C VAL A 65 -5.47 3.09 -9.57
N LEU A 66 -6.80 2.90 -9.56
CA LEU A 66 -7.78 3.60 -10.39
C LEU A 66 -7.45 3.59 -11.88
N ALA A 67 -7.19 2.42 -12.45
CA ALA A 67 -6.80 2.26 -13.85
C ALA A 67 -7.60 1.17 -14.57
N TRP A 68 -7.78 1.31 -15.88
CA TRP A 68 -8.33 0.24 -16.72
C TRP A 68 -7.21 -0.63 -17.27
N GLU A 69 -7.35 -1.95 -17.14
CA GLU A 69 -6.42 -2.97 -17.63
C GLU A 69 -7.22 -4.15 -18.17
N GLU A 70 -6.99 -4.55 -19.43
CA GLU A 70 -7.62 -5.73 -20.06
C GLU A 70 -9.16 -5.80 -19.95
N GLY A 71 -9.85 -4.65 -20.00
CA GLY A 71 -11.31 -4.58 -19.91
C GLY A 71 -11.87 -4.70 -18.48
N GLN A 72 -11.00 -4.71 -17.47
CA GLN A 72 -11.36 -4.66 -16.07
C GLN A 72 -10.86 -3.35 -15.45
N PHE A 73 -11.62 -2.82 -14.49
CA PHE A 73 -11.17 -1.67 -13.72
C PHE A 73 -10.40 -2.14 -12.49
N VAL A 74 -9.13 -1.78 -12.40
CA VAL A 74 -8.28 -2.03 -11.24
C VAL A 74 -8.50 -0.90 -10.23
N GLU A 75 -9.19 -1.21 -9.14
CA GLU A 75 -9.52 -0.23 -8.12
C GLU A 75 -8.30 0.04 -7.23
N ALA A 76 -7.76 -1.01 -6.62
CA ALA A 76 -6.73 -0.92 -5.60
C ALA A 76 -5.86 -2.18 -5.57
N VAL A 77 -4.71 -2.08 -4.90
CA VAL A 77 -3.89 -3.23 -4.51
C VAL A 77 -3.83 -3.32 -3.00
N THR A 78 -3.84 -4.55 -2.50
CA THR A 78 -3.54 -4.87 -1.10
C THR A 78 -2.24 -5.66 -1.03
N ALA A 79 -1.47 -5.42 0.02
CA ALA A 79 -0.26 -6.17 0.33
C ALA A 79 -0.22 -6.46 1.82
N TRP A 80 0.23 -7.64 2.19
CA TRP A 80 0.35 -8.03 3.59
C TRP A 80 1.46 -9.04 3.77
N GLY A 81 1.92 -9.18 5.00
CA GLY A 81 3.00 -10.11 5.26
C GLY A 81 3.70 -9.86 6.56
N ARG A 82 4.85 -10.49 6.71
CA ARG A 82 5.81 -10.30 7.80
C ARG A 82 7.19 -10.66 7.26
N SER A 83 8.20 -9.86 7.58
CA SER A 83 9.63 -10.11 7.34
C SER A 83 9.98 -10.75 5.98
N ASP A 84 9.94 -12.08 5.90
CA ASP A 84 10.37 -12.91 4.76
C ASP A 84 9.25 -13.31 3.81
N ARG A 85 7.98 -13.05 4.18
CA ARG A 85 6.82 -13.42 3.37
C ARG A 85 5.98 -12.20 3.03
N LEU A 86 5.86 -11.94 1.73
CA LEU A 86 5.00 -10.93 1.14
C LEU A 86 3.89 -11.62 0.33
N CYS A 87 2.65 -11.24 0.60
CA CYS A 87 1.49 -11.57 -0.21
C CYS A 87 0.88 -10.28 -0.75
N GLY A 88 0.12 -10.38 -1.84
CA GLY A 88 -0.65 -9.25 -2.35
C GLY A 88 -1.78 -9.70 -3.26
N GLU A 89 -2.77 -8.84 -3.39
CA GLU A 89 -3.94 -9.04 -4.22
C GLU A 89 -4.29 -7.74 -4.92
N VAL A 90 -4.83 -7.85 -6.13
CA VAL A 90 -5.29 -6.71 -6.92
C VAL A 90 -6.80 -6.77 -6.97
N ARG A 91 -7.46 -5.73 -6.45
CA ARG A 91 -8.90 -5.61 -6.48
C ARG A 91 -9.35 -5.12 -7.85
N ARG A 92 -10.07 -5.98 -8.57
CA ARG A 92 -10.65 -5.68 -9.88
C ARG A 92 -12.17 -5.58 -9.77
N LEU A 93 -12.73 -4.60 -10.46
CA LEU A 93 -14.15 -4.48 -10.71
C LEU A 93 -14.39 -4.88 -12.17
N THR A 94 -15.36 -5.77 -12.37
CA THR A 94 -15.90 -6.05 -13.71
C THR A 94 -16.82 -4.89 -14.09
N ALA A 95 -16.79 -4.48 -15.35
CA ALA A 95 -17.78 -3.55 -15.85
C ALA A 95 -19.20 -4.14 -15.64
N PRO A 96 -20.20 -3.34 -15.25
CA PRO A 96 -21.57 -3.80 -15.24
C PRO A 96 -22.00 -4.20 -16.67
N ASP A 97 -22.85 -5.23 -16.76
CA ASP A 97 -23.45 -5.71 -18.02
C ASP A 97 -24.31 -4.62 -18.70
#